data_AF-A0A968H6W6-F1
#
_entry.id   AF-A0A968H6W6-F1
#
_cell.length_a   1.000
_cell.length_b   1.000
_cell.length_c   1.000
_cell.angle_alpha   90.00
_cell.angle_beta   90.00
_cell.angle_gamma   90.00
#
_symmetry.space_group_name_H-M   'P 1'
#
loop_
_entity.id
_entity.type
_entity.pdbx_description
1 polymer ?
#
loop_
_entity_poly.entity_id
_entity_poly.type
_entity_poly.pdbx_seq_one_letter_code
_entity_poly.pdbx_strand_id
1 'polypeptide(L)'
;MQPLHGIAASFPRLVPWLESLVLTLVIPVVGMLFNPDDPYFIRAEFRWLWFGPLLVALRYGIAPALASISLLAALWLGAMLAGRTTAPFPLHFMLGGSLLVLIAGQFSSIWSTRLRRAEQLSRHAEERFQQLSRAYFMVRHSHDRLEQNLISRPVTLRQGMMELRRLLSQGELPVSRAFAGELLVILAHYGSLTSAALYQVKDGRVLPEPLARCGQGATLRPDDLLLRAALESGNTAYQTVSRLGEGQHSSYLVAAPLRSSSGVISGVLLVDDMPFMALHRETLQILGVLLAYAADQVEAVELAHRIIAVYPDCPLAFGAELVKMIHLQQDLDVVSTLTVVRLAPGPYLNELCMMFERQQRGLDHSWRRDLGWDVQFVTLMPFSGPAAMEGYQSRLNEVLQKQFQMNFKSAGISFKYLMLSCEEPVLQLANLLTDEP
;
A
#
# COMPACT_ATOMS: atom_id res chain seq x y z
N MET A 1 -41.52 19.00 -43.96
CA MET A 1 -40.88 19.47 -42.71
C MET A 1 -39.41 19.04 -42.53
N GLN A 2 -38.77 18.36 -43.50
CA GLN A 2 -37.35 17.98 -43.43
C GLN A 2 -36.30 18.98 -43.96
N PRO A 3 -36.57 19.95 -44.87
CA PRO A 3 -35.49 20.82 -45.38
C PRO A 3 -35.06 21.93 -44.40
N LEU A 4 -35.86 22.23 -43.36
CA LEU A 4 -35.56 23.27 -42.37
C LEU A 4 -34.54 22.80 -41.30
N HIS A 5 -34.42 21.49 -41.06
CA HIS A 5 -33.47 20.96 -40.07
C HIS A 5 -32.00 21.04 -40.52
N GLY A 6 -31.73 20.92 -41.82
CA GLY A 6 -30.36 21.00 -42.36
C GLY A 6 -29.78 22.43 -42.39
N ILE A 7 -30.63 23.45 -42.56
CA ILE A 7 -30.23 24.87 -42.53
C ILE A 7 -30.00 25.33 -41.08
N ALA A 8 -30.77 24.80 -40.12
CA ALA A 8 -30.61 25.13 -38.71
C ALA A 8 -29.28 24.62 -38.10
N ALA A 9 -28.76 23.51 -38.60
CA ALA A 9 -27.49 22.93 -38.17
C ALA A 9 -26.25 23.65 -38.73
N SER A 10 -26.37 24.27 -39.91
CA SER A 10 -25.24 24.92 -40.61
C SER A 10 -25.09 26.41 -40.26
N PHE A 11 -26.18 27.13 -39.99
CA PHE A 11 -26.14 28.55 -39.62
C PHE A 11 -27.12 28.87 -38.47
N PRO A 12 -26.81 28.50 -37.22
CA PRO A 12 -27.72 28.66 -36.07
C PRO A 12 -28.07 30.13 -35.79
N ARG A 13 -27.24 31.08 -36.24
CA ARG A 13 -27.49 32.51 -36.09
C ARG A 13 -28.50 33.06 -37.08
N LEU A 14 -28.75 32.41 -38.22
CA LEU A 14 -29.67 32.91 -39.27
C LEU A 14 -31.11 32.46 -39.08
N VAL A 15 -31.34 31.36 -38.36
CA VAL A 15 -32.69 30.81 -38.10
C VAL A 15 -33.61 31.81 -37.37
N PRO A 16 -33.18 32.50 -36.30
CA PRO A 16 -34.01 33.50 -35.63
C PRO A 16 -34.44 34.64 -36.56
N TRP A 17 -33.55 35.05 -37.46
CA TRP A 17 -33.83 36.14 -38.41
C TRP A 17 -34.82 35.68 -39.49
N LEU A 18 -34.65 34.49 -40.05
CA LEU A 18 -35.60 33.92 -41.01
C LEU A 18 -36.99 33.74 -40.39
N GLU A 19 -37.07 33.19 -39.18
CA GLU A 19 -38.37 33.00 -38.50
C GLU A 19 -39.02 34.35 -38.16
N SER A 20 -38.24 35.35 -37.75
CA SER A 20 -38.75 36.70 -37.53
C SER A 20 -39.31 37.35 -38.80
N LEU A 21 -38.64 37.16 -39.94
CA LEU A 21 -39.06 37.67 -41.24
C LEU A 21 -40.37 37.01 -41.68
N VAL A 22 -40.46 35.68 -41.56
CA VAL A 22 -41.69 34.92 -41.87
C VAL A 22 -42.84 35.37 -40.97
N LEU A 23 -42.65 35.40 -39.64
CA LEU A 23 -43.69 35.82 -38.68
C LEU A 23 -44.17 37.26 -38.92
N THR A 24 -43.28 38.15 -39.37
CA THR A 24 -43.64 39.54 -39.68
C THR A 24 -44.44 39.65 -40.98
N LEU A 25 -44.11 38.85 -42.01
CA LEU A 25 -44.73 38.91 -43.32
C LEU A 25 -46.07 38.18 -43.42
N VAL A 26 -46.32 37.16 -42.58
CA VAL A 26 -47.57 36.39 -42.61
C VAL A 26 -48.81 37.29 -42.53
N ILE A 27 -48.81 38.28 -41.63
CA ILE A 27 -50.00 39.11 -41.38
C ILE A 27 -50.28 40.07 -42.54
N PRO A 28 -49.31 40.83 -43.08
CA PRO A 28 -49.49 41.61 -44.31
C PRO A 28 -49.88 40.77 -45.53
N VAL A 29 -49.31 39.56 -45.70
CA VAL A 29 -49.63 38.67 -46.84
C VAL A 29 -51.07 38.17 -46.74
N VAL A 30 -51.52 37.78 -45.55
CA VAL A 30 -52.93 37.41 -45.30
C VAL A 30 -53.84 38.63 -45.55
N GLY A 31 -53.43 39.83 -45.14
CA GLY A 31 -54.15 41.07 -45.42
C GLY A 31 -54.35 41.30 -46.92
N MET A 32 -53.29 41.15 -47.73
CA MET A 32 -53.38 41.30 -49.19
C MET A 32 -54.31 40.28 -49.85
N LEU A 33 -54.41 39.06 -49.32
CA LEU A 33 -55.22 37.98 -49.90
C LEU A 33 -56.72 38.12 -49.55
N PHE A 34 -57.05 38.50 -48.32
CA PHE A 34 -58.43 38.53 -47.83
C PHE A 34 -59.07 39.92 -47.85
N ASN A 35 -58.28 40.99 -47.74
CA ASN A 35 -58.79 42.37 -47.76
C ASN A 35 -57.81 43.30 -48.52
N PRO A 36 -57.89 43.32 -49.88
CA PRO A 36 -56.99 44.11 -50.71
C PRO A 36 -57.05 45.62 -50.45
N ASP A 37 -58.16 46.11 -49.91
CA ASP A 37 -58.39 47.54 -49.62
C ASP A 37 -57.73 48.01 -48.31
N ASP A 38 -57.41 47.09 -47.40
CA ASP A 38 -56.69 47.38 -46.13
C ASP A 38 -55.71 46.24 -45.76
N PRO A 39 -54.59 46.09 -46.51
CA PRO A 39 -53.65 44.97 -46.31
C PRO A 39 -52.88 45.02 -44.97
N TYR A 40 -52.92 46.16 -44.27
CA TYR A 40 -52.25 46.35 -42.97
C TYR A 40 -53.23 46.33 -41.79
N PHE A 41 -54.52 46.09 -42.03
CA PHE A 41 -55.58 46.06 -41.01
C PHE A 41 -55.61 47.31 -40.12
N ILE A 42 -55.46 48.50 -40.72
CA ILE A 42 -55.46 49.77 -39.99
C ILE A 42 -56.88 50.19 -39.59
N ARG A 43 -57.88 49.86 -40.41
CA ARG A 43 -59.30 50.17 -40.19
C ARG A 43 -60.04 49.09 -39.40
N ALA A 44 -59.42 47.95 -39.15
CA ALA A 44 -59.99 46.89 -38.33
C ALA A 44 -60.16 47.33 -36.87
N GLU A 45 -61.22 46.87 -36.21
CA GLU A 45 -61.45 47.14 -34.76
C GLU A 45 -60.29 46.65 -33.90
N PHE A 46 -59.63 45.57 -34.35
CA PHE A 46 -58.52 44.95 -33.66
C PHE A 46 -57.24 44.99 -34.50
N ARG A 47 -56.12 45.31 -33.84
CA ARG A 47 -54.85 45.68 -34.48
C ARG A 47 -53.96 44.46 -34.75
N TRP A 48 -54.43 43.56 -35.61
CA TRP A 48 -53.78 42.27 -35.90
C TRP A 48 -52.32 42.39 -36.35
N LEU A 49 -51.95 43.48 -37.05
CA LEU A 49 -50.61 43.69 -37.59
C LEU A 49 -49.48 43.52 -36.55
N TRP A 50 -49.73 43.90 -35.31
CA TRP A 50 -48.70 43.89 -34.26
C TRP A 50 -48.42 42.52 -33.66
N PHE A 51 -49.25 41.50 -33.91
CA PHE A 51 -49.03 40.16 -33.38
C PHE A 51 -47.73 39.53 -33.87
N GLY A 52 -47.39 39.73 -35.15
CA GLY A 52 -46.15 39.21 -35.73
C GLY A 52 -44.92 39.78 -35.01
N PRO A 53 -44.72 41.11 -35.02
CA PRO A 53 -43.62 41.75 -34.29
C PRO A 53 -43.63 41.47 -32.78
N LEU A 54 -44.80 41.37 -32.15
CA LEU A 54 -44.90 41.08 -30.71
C LEU A 54 -44.43 39.67 -30.36
N LEU A 55 -44.81 38.66 -31.16
CA LEU A 55 -44.33 37.28 -30.98
C LEU A 55 -42.81 37.20 -31.21
N VAL A 56 -42.31 37.92 -32.21
CA VAL A 56 -40.87 38.04 -32.47
C VAL A 56 -40.15 38.67 -31.28
N ALA A 57 -40.68 39.75 -30.71
CA ALA A 57 -40.12 40.42 -29.54
C ALA A 57 -40.07 39.51 -28.30
N LEU A 58 -41.16 38.80 -28.01
CA LEU A 58 -41.24 37.90 -26.85
C LEU A 58 -40.25 36.74 -26.96
N ARG A 59 -40.07 36.18 -28.16
CA ARG A 59 -39.23 35.01 -28.38
C ARG A 59 -37.76 35.34 -28.58
N TYR A 60 -37.46 36.38 -29.34
CA TYR A 60 -36.11 36.66 -29.83
C TYR A 60 -35.49 37.94 -29.24
N GLY A 61 -36.27 38.70 -28.48
CA GLY A 61 -35.82 39.94 -27.84
C GLY A 61 -35.82 41.14 -28.78
N ILE A 62 -35.10 42.19 -28.38
CA ILE A 62 -35.24 43.53 -28.97
C ILE A 62 -34.67 43.66 -30.40
N ALA A 63 -33.58 42.96 -30.75
CA ALA A 63 -32.94 43.16 -32.04
C ALA A 63 -33.79 42.65 -33.23
N PRO A 64 -34.36 41.42 -33.19
CA PRO A 64 -35.28 40.98 -34.24
C PRO A 64 -36.62 41.71 -34.20
N ALA A 65 -37.05 42.20 -33.05
CA ALA A 65 -38.24 43.05 -32.92
C ALA A 65 -38.08 44.39 -33.66
N LEU A 66 -36.94 45.06 -33.49
CA LEU A 66 -36.59 46.29 -34.22
C LEU A 66 -36.55 46.05 -35.72
N ALA A 67 -35.99 44.92 -36.16
CA ALA A 67 -35.95 44.55 -37.57
C ALA A 67 -37.36 44.29 -38.14
N SER A 68 -38.23 43.64 -37.37
CA SER A 68 -39.64 43.42 -37.71
C SER A 68 -40.41 44.73 -37.85
N ILE A 69 -40.26 45.66 -36.89
CA ILE A 69 -40.87 47.00 -36.96
C ILE A 69 -40.34 47.77 -38.19
N SER A 70 -39.03 47.73 -38.42
CA SER A 70 -38.38 48.41 -39.55
C SER A 70 -38.85 47.83 -40.89
N LEU A 71 -39.04 46.50 -40.96
CA LEU A 71 -39.57 45.81 -42.14
C LEU A 71 -41.01 46.23 -42.42
N LEU A 72 -41.87 46.31 -41.40
CA LEU A 72 -43.25 46.79 -41.57
C LEU A 72 -43.29 48.26 -42.04
N ALA A 73 -42.43 49.11 -41.49
CA ALA A 73 -42.29 50.50 -41.93
C ALA A 73 -41.80 50.60 -43.39
N ALA A 74 -40.82 49.75 -43.78
CA ALA A 74 -40.31 49.69 -45.15
C ALA A 74 -41.36 49.16 -46.14
N LEU A 75 -42.14 48.15 -45.76
CA LEU A 75 -43.25 47.62 -46.57
C LEU A 75 -44.33 48.68 -46.79
N TRP A 76 -44.66 49.46 -45.76
CA TRP A 76 -45.59 50.58 -45.88
C TRP A 76 -45.08 51.67 -46.82
N LEU A 77 -43.82 52.10 -46.65
CA LEU A 77 -43.17 53.08 -47.53
C LEU A 77 -43.10 52.61 -48.98
N GLY A 78 -42.78 51.33 -49.20
CA GLY A 78 -42.76 50.73 -50.53
C GLY A 78 -44.15 50.71 -51.19
N ALA A 79 -45.21 50.42 -50.42
CA ALA A 79 -46.58 50.46 -50.91
C ALA A 79 -47.04 51.89 -51.28
N MET A 80 -46.61 52.88 -50.49
CA MET A 80 -46.86 54.31 -50.76
C MET A 80 -46.15 54.79 -52.02
N LEU A 81 -44.87 54.45 -52.19
CA LEU A 81 -44.08 54.77 -53.40
C LEU A 81 -44.63 54.10 -54.66
N ALA A 82 -45.15 52.88 -54.54
CA ALA A 82 -45.76 52.13 -55.65
C ALA A 82 -47.19 52.61 -56.00
N GLY A 83 -47.72 53.63 -55.32
CA GLY A 83 -49.07 54.15 -55.55
C GLY A 83 -50.20 53.19 -55.16
N ARG A 84 -49.91 52.12 -54.40
CA ARG A 84 -50.91 51.14 -53.93
C ARG A 84 -51.70 51.63 -52.74
N THR A 85 -51.20 52.63 -52.01
CA THR A 85 -51.87 53.24 -50.86
C THR A 85 -51.82 54.77 -50.97
N THR A 86 -52.97 55.43 -50.85
CA THR A 86 -53.10 56.90 -50.85
C THR A 86 -53.42 57.47 -49.46
N ALA A 87 -53.49 56.60 -48.44
CA ALA A 87 -53.80 56.98 -47.07
C ALA A 87 -52.60 57.69 -46.40
N PRO A 88 -52.84 58.71 -45.56
CA PRO A 88 -51.77 59.34 -44.77
C PRO A 88 -51.13 58.33 -43.83
N PHE A 89 -49.83 58.50 -43.55
CA PHE A 89 -49.08 57.61 -42.67
C PHE A 89 -49.74 57.55 -41.27
N PRO A 90 -50.12 56.35 -40.78
CA PRO A 90 -50.85 56.22 -39.51
C PRO A 90 -49.89 56.29 -38.32
N LEU A 91 -49.42 57.51 -38.02
CA LEU A 91 -48.38 57.79 -37.03
C LEU A 91 -48.67 57.17 -35.65
N HIS A 92 -49.86 57.40 -35.09
CA HIS A 92 -50.22 56.91 -33.76
C HIS A 92 -50.30 55.38 -33.68
N PHE A 93 -50.77 54.73 -34.76
CA PHE A 93 -50.84 53.28 -34.84
C PHE A 93 -49.44 52.65 -34.91
N MET A 94 -48.55 53.24 -35.71
CA MET A 94 -47.15 52.82 -35.86
C MET A 94 -46.34 53.05 -34.58
N LEU A 95 -46.47 54.23 -33.96
CA LEU A 95 -45.79 54.54 -32.70
C LEU A 95 -46.27 53.66 -31.56
N GLY A 96 -47.59 53.54 -31.34
CA GLY A 96 -48.13 52.76 -30.22
C GLY A 96 -47.75 51.28 -30.28
N GLY A 97 -47.82 50.66 -31.46
CA GLY A 97 -47.43 49.27 -31.62
C GLY A 97 -45.92 49.06 -31.57
N SER A 98 -45.12 49.98 -32.12
CA SER A 98 -43.66 49.93 -31.98
C SER A 98 -43.23 50.00 -30.51
N LEU A 99 -43.83 50.89 -29.72
CA LEU A 99 -43.54 51.01 -28.28
C LEU A 99 -43.90 49.72 -27.53
N LEU A 100 -45.07 49.14 -27.78
CA LEU A 100 -45.49 47.87 -27.18
C LEU A 100 -44.50 46.73 -27.47
N VAL A 101 -44.10 46.60 -28.74
CA VAL A 101 -43.17 45.57 -29.21
C VAL A 101 -41.77 45.77 -28.64
N LEU A 102 -41.30 47.03 -28.53
CA LEU A 102 -40.00 47.34 -27.95
C LEU A 102 -39.96 47.07 -26.44
N ILE A 103 -41.01 47.43 -25.69
CA ILE A 103 -41.12 47.12 -24.26
C ILE A 103 -41.08 45.59 -24.07
N ALA A 104 -41.90 44.85 -24.82
CA ALA A 104 -41.92 43.39 -24.75
C ALA A 104 -40.54 42.78 -25.10
N GLY A 105 -39.89 43.30 -26.15
CA GLY A 105 -38.57 42.85 -26.60
C GLY A 105 -37.47 43.14 -25.58
N GLN A 106 -37.53 44.28 -24.89
CA GLN A 106 -36.59 44.64 -23.83
C GLN A 106 -36.72 43.74 -22.61
N PHE A 107 -37.96 43.47 -22.16
CA PHE A 107 -38.17 42.53 -21.05
C PHE A 107 -37.71 41.11 -21.42
N SER A 108 -38.05 40.62 -22.62
CA SER A 108 -37.57 39.30 -23.08
C SER A 108 -36.04 39.22 -23.11
N SER A 109 -35.37 40.27 -23.60
CA SER A 109 -33.90 40.35 -23.60
C SER A 109 -33.31 40.27 -22.18
N ILE A 110 -33.85 41.04 -21.23
CA ILE A 110 -33.40 41.02 -19.83
C ILE A 110 -33.64 39.65 -19.19
N TRP A 111 -34.82 39.04 -19.39
CA TRP A 111 -35.12 37.73 -18.82
C TRP A 111 -34.26 36.63 -19.42
N SER A 112 -34.06 36.63 -20.75
CA SER A 112 -33.20 35.64 -21.39
C SER A 112 -31.74 35.75 -20.94
N THR A 113 -31.23 36.96 -20.71
CA THR A 113 -29.87 37.15 -20.18
C THR A 113 -29.76 36.72 -18.72
N ARG A 114 -30.77 37.02 -17.88
CA ARG A 114 -30.82 36.54 -16.49
C ARG A 114 -30.91 35.02 -16.41
N LEU A 115 -31.74 34.40 -17.24
CA LEU A 115 -31.90 32.94 -17.30
C LEU A 115 -30.58 32.26 -17.71
N ARG A 116 -29.94 32.74 -18.78
CA ARG A 116 -28.63 32.22 -19.20
C ARG A 116 -27.56 32.33 -18.10
N ARG A 117 -27.52 33.45 -17.37
CA ARG A 117 -26.58 33.61 -16.24
C ARG A 117 -26.88 32.63 -15.11
N ALA A 118 -28.16 32.46 -14.74
CA ALA A 118 -28.56 31.52 -13.69
C ALA A 118 -28.20 30.07 -14.07
N GLU A 119 -28.44 29.67 -15.32
CA GLU A 119 -28.05 28.35 -15.83
C GLU A 119 -26.53 28.14 -15.80
N GLN A 120 -25.75 29.15 -16.19
CA GLN A 120 -24.29 29.09 -16.15
C GLN A 120 -23.77 28.93 -14.71
N LEU A 121 -24.32 29.69 -13.76
CA LEU A 121 -23.95 29.58 -12.35
C LEU A 121 -24.30 28.20 -11.77
N SER A 122 -25.49 27.68 -12.10
CA SER A 122 -25.91 26.35 -11.69
C SER A 122 -24.98 25.25 -12.23
N ARG A 123 -24.64 25.30 -13.52
CA ARG A 123 -23.67 24.37 -14.12
C ARG A 123 -22.30 24.44 -13.45
N HIS A 124 -21.80 25.65 -13.18
CA HIS A 124 -20.52 25.82 -12.51
C HIS A 124 -20.52 25.29 -11.07
N ALA A 125 -21.63 25.47 -10.34
CA ALA A 125 -21.79 24.92 -9.00
C ALA A 125 -21.79 23.38 -9.00
N GLU A 126 -22.48 22.77 -9.96
CA GLU A 126 -22.50 21.32 -10.15
C GLU A 126 -21.10 20.77 -10.46
N GLU A 127 -20.36 21.41 -11.36
CA GLU A 127 -18.97 21.05 -11.67
C GLU A 127 -18.08 21.09 -10.42
N ARG A 128 -18.18 22.15 -9.61
CA ARG A 128 -17.42 22.26 -8.36
C ARG A 128 -17.81 21.21 -7.34
N PHE A 129 -19.10 20.90 -7.20
CA PHE A 129 -19.57 19.86 -6.30
C PHE A 129 -19.00 18.49 -6.70
N GLN A 130 -19.01 18.17 -8.00
CA GLN A 130 -18.42 16.93 -8.50
C GLN A 130 -16.91 16.85 -8.26
N GLN A 131 -16.19 17.96 -8.46
CA GLN A 131 -14.76 18.04 -8.14
C GLN A 131 -14.49 17.81 -6.65
N LEU A 132 -15.26 18.47 -5.78
CA LEU A 132 -15.13 18.33 -4.32
C LEU A 132 -15.45 16.89 -3.87
N SER A 133 -16.51 16.30 -4.42
CA SER A 133 -16.89 14.92 -4.13
C SER A 133 -15.78 13.93 -4.49
N ARG A 134 -15.21 14.05 -5.71
CA ARG A 134 -14.08 13.21 -6.13
C ARG A 134 -12.86 13.37 -5.22
N ALA A 135 -12.52 14.61 -4.86
CA ALA A 135 -11.43 14.89 -3.94
C ALA A 135 -11.67 14.25 -2.56
N TYR A 136 -12.87 14.41 -2.00
CA TYR A 136 -13.24 13.80 -0.72
C TYR A 136 -13.14 12.27 -0.75
N PHE A 137 -13.71 11.62 -1.78
CA PHE A 137 -13.65 10.15 -1.90
C PHE A 137 -12.22 9.63 -2.05
N MET A 138 -11.37 10.35 -2.79
CA MET A 138 -9.96 10.00 -2.94
C MET A 138 -9.23 10.07 -1.60
N VAL A 139 -9.41 11.17 -0.86
CA VAL A 139 -8.79 11.35 0.47
C VAL A 139 -9.28 10.28 1.43
N ARG A 140 -10.60 10.06 1.51
CA ARG A 140 -11.18 9.03 2.37
C ARG A 140 -10.63 7.64 2.07
N HIS A 141 -10.60 7.25 0.80
CA HIS A 141 -10.06 5.95 0.41
C HIS A 141 -8.56 5.81 0.73
N SER A 142 -7.78 6.90 0.61
CA SER A 142 -6.38 6.89 1.04
C SER A 142 -6.22 6.71 2.55
N HIS A 143 -7.13 7.30 3.35
CA HIS A 143 -7.15 7.14 4.80
C HIS A 143 -7.56 5.73 5.18
N ASP A 144 -8.64 5.20 4.59
CA ASP A 144 -9.10 3.82 4.82
C ASP A 144 -7.99 2.81 4.47
N ARG A 145 -7.21 3.06 3.40
CA ARG A 145 -6.03 2.27 3.05
C ARG A 145 -4.90 2.40 4.07
N LEU A 146 -4.66 3.58 4.60
CA LEU A 146 -3.66 3.80 5.65
C LEU A 146 -4.08 3.09 6.94
N GLU A 147 -5.35 3.19 7.32
CA GLU A 147 -5.94 2.55 8.49
C GLU A 147 -5.91 1.02 8.39
N GLN A 148 -6.31 0.45 7.25
CA GLN A 148 -6.19 -0.99 6.99
C GLN A 148 -4.73 -1.47 7.03
N ASN A 149 -3.81 -0.68 6.48
CA ASN A 149 -2.38 -0.98 6.58
C ASN A 149 -1.88 -0.90 8.04
N LEU A 150 -2.37 0.04 8.86
CA LEU A 150 -1.99 0.15 10.27
C LEU A 150 -2.53 -1.00 11.13
N ILE A 151 -3.73 -1.52 10.84
CA ILE A 151 -4.35 -2.64 11.58
C ILE A 151 -3.64 -3.98 11.31
N SER A 152 -3.03 -4.15 10.12
CA SER A 152 -2.38 -5.42 9.71
C SER A 152 -0.91 -5.60 10.15
N ARG A 153 -0.25 -4.54 10.63
CA ARG A 153 1.21 -4.51 10.85
C ARG A 153 1.77 -5.42 11.96
N PRO A 154 1.10 -5.70 13.11
CA PRO A 154 1.70 -6.51 14.19
C PRO A 154 1.94 -7.98 13.82
N VAL A 155 1.22 -8.51 12.81
CA VAL A 155 1.29 -9.93 12.42
C VAL A 155 2.49 -10.22 11.52
N THR A 156 2.98 -9.22 10.78
CA THR A 156 4.02 -9.39 9.74
C THR A 156 5.41 -9.68 10.30
N LEU A 157 5.85 -9.01 11.37
CA LEU A 157 7.19 -9.24 11.95
C LEU A 157 7.34 -10.66 12.51
N ARG A 158 6.35 -11.12 13.29
CA ARG A 158 6.33 -12.48 13.84
C ARG A 158 6.34 -13.52 12.73
N GLN A 159 5.58 -13.31 11.65
CA GLN A 159 5.58 -14.19 10.49
C GLN A 159 6.95 -14.21 9.79
N GLY A 160 7.58 -13.05 9.58
CA GLY A 160 8.92 -12.96 8.99
C GLY A 160 9.98 -13.68 9.82
N MET A 161 9.92 -13.56 11.16
CA MET A 161 10.80 -14.33 12.04
C MET A 161 10.54 -15.84 11.97
N MET A 162 9.27 -16.28 11.92
CA MET A 162 8.93 -17.70 11.78
C MET A 162 9.40 -18.27 10.43
N GLU A 163 9.28 -17.50 9.36
CA GLU A 163 9.72 -17.87 8.02
C GLU A 163 11.24 -17.98 7.94
N LEU A 164 11.96 -17.02 8.53
CA LEU A 164 13.42 -17.07 8.63
C LEU A 164 13.87 -18.27 9.50
N ARG A 165 13.19 -18.54 10.61
CA ARG A 165 13.46 -19.72 11.45
C ARG A 165 13.28 -21.01 10.66
N ARG A 166 12.25 -21.11 9.81
CA ARG A 166 12.01 -22.30 8.97
C ARG A 166 13.13 -22.53 7.96
N LEU A 167 13.63 -21.47 7.33
CA LEU A 167 14.78 -21.55 6.43
C LEU A 167 16.03 -22.06 7.16
N LEU A 168 16.27 -21.54 8.36
CA LEU A 168 17.43 -21.90 9.19
C LEU A 168 17.34 -23.32 9.75
N SER A 169 16.13 -23.83 10.05
CA SER A 169 15.96 -25.20 10.55
C SER A 169 16.12 -26.29 9.48
N GLN A 170 16.02 -25.93 8.20
CA GLN A 170 16.06 -26.87 7.08
C GLN A 170 17.43 -26.99 6.40
N GLY A 171 18.37 -26.09 6.71
CA GLY A 171 19.67 -26.02 6.05
C GLY A 171 20.84 -26.34 6.97
N GLU A 172 21.68 -27.31 6.58
CA GLU A 172 23.03 -27.54 7.16
C GLU A 172 24.06 -26.48 6.70
N LEU A 173 23.64 -25.24 6.48
CA LEU A 173 24.41 -24.31 5.66
C LEU A 173 25.30 -23.40 6.52
N PRO A 174 26.64 -23.43 6.36
CA PRO A 174 27.46 -22.23 6.60
C PRO A 174 26.94 -21.08 5.72
N VAL A 175 27.28 -19.83 6.05
CA VAL A 175 26.88 -18.60 5.31
C VAL A 175 27.10 -18.75 3.80
N SER A 176 26.10 -19.31 3.14
CA SER A 176 26.17 -19.72 1.74
C SER A 176 25.35 -18.74 0.92
N ARG A 177 25.72 -18.58 -0.35
CA ARG A 177 24.92 -17.78 -1.30
C ARG A 177 23.45 -18.21 -1.35
N ALA A 178 23.16 -19.48 -1.08
CA ALA A 178 21.79 -19.99 -0.99
C ALA A 178 21.00 -19.35 0.18
N PHE A 179 21.58 -19.33 1.39
CA PHE A 179 20.95 -18.67 2.55
C PHE A 179 20.76 -17.18 2.33
N ALA A 180 21.79 -16.51 1.79
CA ALA A 180 21.72 -15.10 1.45
C ALA A 180 20.61 -14.78 0.43
N GLY A 181 20.38 -15.67 -0.54
CA GLY A 181 19.29 -15.56 -1.52
C GLY A 181 17.92 -15.61 -0.85
N GLU A 182 17.66 -16.64 -0.05
CA GLU A 182 16.37 -16.82 0.64
C GLU A 182 16.12 -15.70 1.68
N LEU A 183 17.15 -15.30 2.42
CA LEU A 183 17.08 -14.15 3.33
C LEU A 183 16.68 -12.88 2.55
N LEU A 184 17.28 -12.63 1.38
CA LEU A 184 16.95 -11.47 0.57
C LEU A 184 15.51 -11.52 0.03
N VAL A 185 14.97 -12.71 -0.27
CA VAL A 185 13.56 -12.88 -0.65
C VAL A 185 12.62 -12.47 0.49
N ILE A 186 12.90 -12.92 1.72
CA ILE A 186 12.16 -12.49 2.92
C ILE A 186 12.24 -10.97 3.09
N LEU A 187 13.46 -10.41 3.05
CA LEU A 187 13.66 -8.97 3.21
C LEU A 187 12.96 -8.16 2.12
N ALA A 188 12.97 -8.64 0.87
CA ALA A 188 12.27 -7.99 -0.23
C ALA A 188 10.75 -8.01 -0.03
N HIS A 189 10.20 -9.11 0.49
CA HIS A 189 8.77 -9.23 0.79
C HIS A 189 8.34 -8.27 1.91
N TYR A 190 8.96 -8.35 3.08
CA TYR A 190 8.57 -7.54 4.25
C TYR A 190 9.01 -6.07 4.13
N GLY A 191 10.09 -5.79 3.41
CA GLY A 191 10.59 -4.44 3.14
C GLY A 191 10.00 -3.77 1.89
N SER A 192 9.24 -4.50 1.07
CA SER A 192 8.79 -4.04 -0.27
C SER A 192 9.96 -3.52 -1.13
N LEU A 193 11.10 -4.22 -1.08
CA LEU A 193 12.31 -3.80 -1.79
C LEU A 193 12.18 -4.11 -3.29
N THR A 194 12.54 -3.15 -4.15
CA THR A 194 12.49 -3.33 -5.61
C THR A 194 13.87 -3.59 -6.20
N SER A 195 14.89 -2.91 -5.69
CA SER A 195 16.29 -3.15 -6.04
C SER A 195 17.17 -3.14 -4.79
N ALA A 196 17.76 -4.28 -4.47
CA ALA A 196 18.62 -4.43 -3.30
C ALA A 196 19.69 -5.51 -3.52
N ALA A 197 20.81 -5.40 -2.83
CA ALA A 197 21.85 -6.42 -2.83
C ALA A 197 22.42 -6.63 -1.43
N LEU A 198 22.72 -7.90 -1.12
CA LEU A 198 23.32 -8.30 0.14
C LEU A 198 24.81 -8.60 -0.09
N TYR A 199 25.68 -7.92 0.66
CA TYR A 199 27.12 -8.07 0.56
C TYR A 199 27.69 -8.69 1.83
N GLN A 200 28.74 -9.50 1.69
CA GLN A 200 29.48 -10.04 2.83
C GLN A 200 30.49 -9.02 3.34
N VAL A 201 30.64 -8.94 4.67
CA VAL A 201 31.69 -8.17 5.33
C VAL A 201 32.70 -9.15 5.94
N LYS A 202 33.98 -8.99 5.60
CA LYS A 202 35.09 -9.71 6.23
C LYS A 202 36.15 -8.71 6.69
N ASP A 203 36.60 -8.83 7.94
CA ASP A 203 37.60 -7.94 8.54
C ASP A 203 37.27 -6.44 8.38
N GLY A 204 35.99 -6.10 8.55
CA GLY A 204 35.47 -4.72 8.41
C GLY A 204 35.42 -4.20 6.97
N ARG A 205 35.73 -5.01 5.95
CA ARG A 205 35.65 -4.64 4.54
C ARG A 205 34.53 -5.39 3.83
N VAL A 206 33.76 -4.67 3.02
CA VAL A 206 32.71 -5.25 2.18
C VAL A 206 33.36 -5.92 0.96
N LEU A 207 33.05 -7.19 0.72
CA LEU A 207 33.51 -7.91 -0.46
C LEU A 207 32.79 -7.40 -1.72
N PRO A 208 33.47 -7.30 -2.88
CA PRO A 208 32.91 -6.69 -4.08
C PRO A 208 31.82 -7.53 -4.76
N GLU A 209 31.81 -8.85 -4.53
CA GLU A 209 30.77 -9.72 -5.05
C GLU A 209 29.60 -9.81 -4.05
N PRO A 210 28.36 -9.48 -4.47
CA PRO A 210 27.20 -9.64 -3.61
C PRO A 210 26.87 -11.13 -3.44
N LEU A 211 26.47 -11.50 -2.22
CA LEU A 211 25.97 -12.84 -1.90
C LEU A 211 24.62 -13.11 -2.57
N ALA A 212 23.77 -12.09 -2.68
CA ALA A 212 22.46 -12.17 -3.30
C ALA A 212 22.03 -10.80 -3.88
N ARG A 213 21.16 -10.83 -4.89
CA ARG A 213 20.59 -9.64 -5.55
C ARG A 213 19.07 -9.78 -5.72
N CYS A 214 18.37 -8.66 -5.58
CA CYS A 214 16.95 -8.50 -5.85
C CYS A 214 16.80 -7.36 -6.86
N GLY A 215 16.01 -7.58 -7.93
CA GLY A 215 15.89 -6.63 -9.03
C GLY A 215 17.22 -6.45 -9.79
N GLN A 216 17.58 -5.20 -10.09
CA GLN A 216 18.88 -4.89 -10.70
C GLN A 216 20.05 -5.10 -9.72
N GLY A 217 19.76 -4.96 -8.42
CA GLY A 217 20.72 -5.12 -7.34
C GLY A 217 21.59 -3.88 -7.14
N ALA A 218 21.78 -3.50 -5.88
CA ALA A 218 22.59 -2.36 -5.52
C ALA A 218 24.06 -2.57 -5.88
N THR A 219 24.67 -1.63 -6.59
CA THR A 219 26.11 -1.70 -6.94
C THR A 219 26.95 -1.16 -5.80
N LEU A 220 27.96 -1.90 -5.34
CA LEU A 220 28.83 -1.48 -4.24
C LEU A 220 29.65 -0.24 -4.60
N ARG A 221 29.58 0.80 -3.75
CA ARG A 221 30.36 2.03 -3.79
C ARG A 221 31.01 2.23 -2.42
N PRO A 222 32.31 1.96 -2.27
CA PRO A 222 33.00 2.00 -0.97
C PRO A 222 32.98 3.38 -0.29
N ASP A 223 32.86 4.45 -1.09
CA ASP A 223 32.90 5.83 -0.62
C ASP A 223 31.52 6.42 -0.30
N ASP A 224 30.46 5.61 -0.35
CA ASP A 224 29.11 6.07 -0.07
C ASP A 224 28.90 6.41 1.41
N LEU A 225 28.21 7.52 1.66
CA LEU A 225 27.97 8.07 3.00
C LEU A 225 27.11 7.15 3.86
N LEU A 226 26.05 6.53 3.31
CA LEU A 226 25.17 5.66 4.07
C LEU A 226 25.84 4.34 4.41
N LEU A 227 26.66 3.81 3.49
CA LEU A 227 27.44 2.60 3.75
C LEU A 227 28.42 2.81 4.91
N ARG A 228 29.19 3.91 4.89
CA ARG A 228 30.12 4.23 5.98
C ARG A 228 29.39 4.45 7.30
N ALA A 229 28.30 5.21 7.30
CA ALA A 229 27.51 5.45 8.49
C ALA A 229 26.91 4.15 9.08
N ALA A 230 26.46 3.22 8.23
CA ALA A 230 25.94 1.93 8.66
C ALA A 230 27.02 1.06 9.30
N LEU A 231 28.22 1.02 8.72
CA LEU A 231 29.34 0.24 9.25
C LEU A 231 29.92 0.86 10.54
N GLU A 232 30.00 2.19 10.64
CA GLU A 232 30.51 2.90 11.82
C GLU A 232 29.54 2.84 13.00
N SER A 233 28.24 3.06 12.76
CA SER A 233 27.22 3.05 13.81
C SER A 233 26.75 1.64 14.18
N GLY A 234 26.93 0.67 13.28
CA GLY A 234 26.35 -0.67 13.40
C GLY A 234 24.82 -0.68 13.36
N ASN A 235 24.19 0.40 12.89
CA ASN A 235 22.74 0.56 12.82
C ASN A 235 22.30 0.85 11.37
N THR A 236 21.02 0.60 11.07
CA THR A 236 20.44 0.92 9.76
C THR A 236 20.52 2.43 9.49
N ALA A 237 21.29 2.80 8.46
CA ALA A 237 21.38 4.17 7.95
C ALA A 237 20.42 4.33 6.76
N TYR A 238 19.71 5.46 6.72
CA TYR A 238 18.74 5.73 5.65
C TYR A 238 18.72 7.21 5.29
N GLN A 239 18.41 7.52 4.05
CA GLN A 239 18.28 8.90 3.58
C GLN A 239 16.98 9.51 4.13
N THR A 240 17.10 10.50 5.02
CA THR A 240 15.96 11.36 5.38
C THR A 240 15.99 12.58 4.47
N VAL A 241 14.88 12.88 3.80
CA VAL A 241 14.70 13.98 2.79
C VAL A 241 15.12 15.38 3.31
N SER A 242 15.40 15.53 4.60
CA SER A 242 15.63 16.84 5.26
C SER A 242 17.00 17.01 5.91
N ARG A 243 17.99 16.12 5.71
CA ARG A 243 19.26 16.14 6.48
C ARG A 243 20.57 15.99 5.68
N LEU A 244 20.58 16.24 4.37
CA LEU A 244 21.83 16.28 3.62
C LEU A 244 22.18 17.73 3.30
N GLY A 245 23.37 18.15 3.71
CA GLY A 245 23.95 19.43 3.29
C GLY A 245 24.17 19.44 1.77
N GLU A 246 24.16 20.62 1.17
CA GLU A 246 24.41 20.80 -0.26
C GLU A 246 25.69 20.07 -0.69
N GLY A 247 25.56 19.11 -1.61
CA GLY A 247 26.68 18.35 -2.19
C GLY A 247 26.86 16.91 -1.69
N GLN A 248 26.16 16.47 -0.64
CA GLN A 248 26.23 15.09 -0.13
C GLN A 248 25.07 14.26 -0.69
N HIS A 249 25.32 13.50 -1.76
CA HIS A 249 24.33 12.57 -2.34
C HIS A 249 24.78 11.12 -2.10
N SER A 250 23.93 10.35 -1.41
CA SER A 250 24.06 8.90 -1.32
C SER A 250 23.48 8.26 -2.58
N SER A 251 24.09 7.17 -3.02
CA SER A 251 23.60 6.34 -4.13
C SER A 251 22.53 5.35 -3.67
N TYR A 252 22.47 5.12 -2.35
CA TYR A 252 21.54 4.21 -1.69
C TYR A 252 20.43 4.99 -0.97
N LEU A 253 19.24 4.37 -0.89
CA LEU A 253 18.16 4.82 -0.02
C LEU A 253 18.35 4.33 1.41
N VAL A 254 18.82 3.09 1.56
CA VAL A 254 19.02 2.41 2.84
C VAL A 254 20.31 1.57 2.80
N ALA A 255 21.11 1.65 3.86
CA ALA A 255 22.20 0.74 4.15
C ALA A 255 21.96 0.12 5.54
N ALA A 256 21.74 -1.19 5.60
CA ALA A 256 21.41 -1.89 6.82
C ALA A 256 22.44 -3.00 7.13
N PRO A 257 23.20 -2.91 8.23
CA PRO A 257 24.20 -3.90 8.57
C PRO A 257 23.56 -5.18 9.13
N LEU A 258 24.16 -6.33 8.82
CA LEU A 258 23.87 -7.60 9.47
C LEU A 258 24.78 -7.68 10.70
N ARG A 259 24.30 -7.09 11.79
CA ARG A 259 25.01 -7.03 13.07
C ARG A 259 24.38 -8.00 14.05
N SER A 260 25.18 -8.90 14.63
CA SER A 260 24.75 -9.78 15.70
C SER A 260 24.74 -9.07 17.06
N SER A 261 24.16 -9.70 18.08
CA SER A 261 24.12 -9.22 19.46
C SER A 261 25.52 -9.02 20.06
N SER A 262 26.49 -9.84 19.64
CA SER A 262 27.91 -9.68 20.03
C SER A 262 28.58 -8.46 19.39
N GLY A 263 27.92 -7.82 18.42
CA GLY A 263 28.41 -6.64 17.72
C GLY A 263 29.20 -6.93 16.44
N VAL A 264 29.32 -8.18 16.03
CA VAL A 264 30.00 -8.57 14.79
C VAL A 264 29.13 -8.24 13.58
N ILE A 265 29.70 -7.55 12.59
CA ILE A 265 29.04 -7.25 11.32
C ILE A 265 29.50 -8.27 10.28
N SER A 266 28.61 -9.19 9.90
CA SER A 266 28.90 -10.27 8.93
C SER A 266 28.50 -9.91 7.49
N GLY A 267 27.70 -8.86 7.32
CA GLY A 267 27.21 -8.41 6.01
C GLY A 267 26.56 -7.04 6.04
N VAL A 268 26.19 -6.55 4.86
CA VAL A 268 25.42 -5.29 4.70
C VAL A 268 24.41 -5.43 3.57
N LEU A 269 23.17 -5.03 3.84
CA LEU A 269 22.11 -4.87 2.85
C LEU A 269 22.15 -3.45 2.30
N LEU A 270 22.27 -3.33 0.98
CA LEU A 270 22.20 -2.06 0.26
C LEU A 270 20.93 -2.02 -0.59
N VAL A 271 20.16 -0.95 -0.46
CA VAL A 271 18.90 -0.75 -1.19
C VAL A 271 19.03 0.48 -2.08
N ASP A 272 18.88 0.26 -3.39
CA ASP A 272 18.89 1.31 -4.40
C ASP A 272 17.48 1.87 -4.64
N ASP A 273 16.46 1.00 -4.62
CA ASP A 273 15.09 1.38 -4.98
C ASP A 273 14.02 0.65 -4.15
N MET A 274 13.03 1.42 -3.70
CA MET A 274 11.83 0.93 -3.02
C MET A 274 10.70 1.97 -3.11
N PRO A 275 9.42 1.56 -3.05
CA PRO A 275 8.30 2.49 -3.08
C PRO A 275 8.38 3.51 -1.92
N PHE A 276 8.12 4.78 -2.20
CA PHE A 276 8.18 5.86 -1.21
C PHE A 276 7.33 5.59 0.05
N MET A 277 6.18 4.94 -0.10
CA MET A 277 5.30 4.55 1.02
C MET A 277 5.92 3.52 1.97
N ALA A 278 6.92 2.75 1.53
CA ALA A 278 7.62 1.77 2.36
C ALA A 278 8.83 2.37 3.09
N LEU A 279 9.34 3.55 2.65
CA LEU A 279 10.47 4.23 3.26
C LEU A 279 10.04 5.01 4.52
N HIS A 280 9.74 4.28 5.59
CA HIS A 280 9.44 4.84 6.90
C HIS A 280 10.10 4.06 8.03
N ARG A 281 10.18 4.68 9.21
CA ARG A 281 10.92 4.15 10.37
C ARG A 281 10.54 2.71 10.72
N GLU A 282 9.26 2.37 10.76
CA GLU A 282 8.82 1.01 11.13
C GLU A 282 9.31 -0.07 10.15
N THR A 283 9.25 0.15 8.82
CA THR A 283 9.78 -0.82 7.83
C THR A 283 11.28 -1.02 8.02
N LEU A 284 12.01 0.07 8.26
CA LEU A 284 13.46 0.01 8.51
C LEU A 284 13.78 -0.72 9.81
N GLN A 285 12.93 -0.60 10.83
CA GLN A 285 13.03 -1.36 12.07
C GLN A 285 12.75 -2.85 11.83
N ILE A 286 11.72 -3.21 11.06
CA ILE A 286 11.44 -4.60 10.68
C ILE A 286 12.65 -5.21 9.95
N LEU A 287 13.19 -4.51 8.95
CA LEU A 287 14.41 -4.94 8.25
C LEU A 287 15.58 -5.10 9.21
N GLY A 288 15.84 -4.11 10.07
CA GLY A 288 16.91 -4.19 11.06
C GLY A 288 16.78 -5.39 12.01
N VAL A 289 15.58 -5.66 12.51
CA VAL A 289 15.31 -6.80 13.40
C VAL A 289 15.49 -8.13 12.67
N LEU A 290 14.99 -8.27 11.43
CA LEU A 290 15.17 -9.49 10.64
C LEU A 290 16.65 -9.73 10.31
N LEU A 291 17.41 -8.67 10.00
CA LEU A 291 18.85 -8.75 9.73
C LEU A 291 19.67 -9.09 10.99
N ALA A 292 19.35 -8.48 12.13
CA ALA A 292 19.97 -8.82 13.41
C ALA A 292 19.69 -10.27 13.79
N TYR A 293 18.43 -10.70 13.67
CA TYR A 293 18.06 -12.09 13.91
C TYR A 293 18.79 -13.05 12.96
N ALA A 294 18.96 -12.70 11.68
CA ALA A 294 19.76 -13.50 10.75
C ALA A 294 21.24 -13.57 11.16
N ALA A 295 21.83 -12.46 11.61
CA ALA A 295 23.22 -12.37 12.03
C ALA A 295 23.50 -13.22 13.28
N ASP A 296 22.62 -13.17 14.28
CA ASP A 296 22.71 -14.00 15.49
C ASP A 296 22.70 -15.49 15.18
N GLN A 297 21.91 -15.88 14.17
CA GLN A 297 21.78 -17.28 13.77
C GLN A 297 23.04 -17.77 13.06
N VAL A 298 23.60 -16.93 12.18
CA VAL A 298 24.87 -17.21 11.51
C VAL A 298 26.00 -17.40 12.53
N GLU A 299 26.09 -16.51 13.52
CA GLU A 299 27.09 -16.60 14.59
C GLU A 299 26.87 -17.84 15.46
N ALA A 300 25.63 -18.13 15.85
CA ALA A 300 25.30 -19.31 16.65
C ALA A 300 25.65 -20.62 15.92
N VAL A 301 25.46 -20.68 14.61
CA VAL A 301 25.85 -21.83 13.78
C VAL A 301 27.37 -21.99 13.76
N GLU A 302 28.13 -20.92 13.59
CA GLU A 302 29.61 -20.97 13.61
C GLU A 302 30.14 -21.49 14.96
N LEU A 303 29.58 -21.00 16.07
CA LEU A 303 29.91 -21.47 17.40
C LEU A 303 29.48 -22.93 17.64
N ALA A 304 28.33 -23.34 17.10
CA ALA A 304 27.85 -24.72 17.19
C ALA A 304 28.80 -25.72 16.51
N HIS A 305 29.49 -25.34 15.43
CA HIS A 305 30.50 -26.20 14.80
C HIS A 305 31.66 -26.53 15.76
N ARG A 306 32.00 -25.65 16.71
CA ARG A 306 32.99 -25.95 17.75
C ARG A 306 32.50 -27.06 18.70
N ILE A 307 31.20 -27.06 19.01
CA ILE A 307 30.55 -28.10 19.82
C ILE A 307 30.57 -29.43 19.06
N ILE A 308 30.20 -29.42 17.78
CA ILE A 308 30.18 -30.62 16.92
C ILE A 308 31.59 -31.19 16.74
N ALA A 309 32.62 -30.35 16.68
CA ALA A 309 34.01 -30.81 16.61
C ALA A 309 34.43 -31.64 17.84
N VAL A 310 33.85 -31.37 19.01
CA VAL A 310 34.06 -32.15 20.24
C VAL A 310 33.07 -33.32 20.36
N TYR A 311 31.82 -33.11 19.95
CA TYR A 311 30.73 -34.08 19.98
C TYR A 311 30.14 -34.29 18.58
N PRO A 312 30.72 -35.19 17.76
CA PRO A 312 30.31 -35.39 16.36
C PRO A 312 28.85 -35.81 16.18
N ASP A 313 28.29 -36.49 17.19
CA ASP A 313 26.91 -36.97 17.16
C ASP A 313 25.88 -35.87 17.46
N CYS A 314 26.32 -34.66 17.81
CA CYS A 314 25.44 -33.55 18.18
C CYS A 314 24.75 -32.95 16.94
N PRO A 315 23.41 -32.87 16.89
CA PRO A 315 22.70 -32.16 15.83
C PRO A 315 23.08 -30.67 15.81
N LEU A 316 23.28 -30.11 14.62
CA LEU A 316 23.60 -28.69 14.45
C LEU A 316 22.52 -27.78 15.05
N ALA A 317 21.25 -28.13 14.87
CA ALA A 317 20.14 -27.39 15.44
C ALA A 317 20.18 -27.33 16.98
N PHE A 318 20.61 -28.41 17.63
CA PHE A 318 20.78 -28.45 19.09
C PHE A 318 21.92 -27.54 19.53
N GLY A 319 23.09 -27.66 18.90
CA GLY A 319 24.27 -26.84 19.22
C GLY A 319 24.02 -25.35 19.02
N ALA A 320 23.37 -24.97 17.93
CA ALA A 320 23.05 -23.57 17.64
C ALA A 320 22.03 -23.00 18.64
N GLU A 321 21.03 -23.79 19.06
CA GLU A 321 20.07 -23.34 20.07
C GLU A 321 20.69 -23.21 21.46
N LEU A 322 21.60 -24.12 21.83
CA LEU A 322 22.36 -24.04 23.08
C LEU A 322 23.16 -22.73 23.18
N VAL A 323 23.89 -22.37 22.13
CA VAL A 323 24.63 -21.10 22.07
C VAL A 323 23.71 -19.90 22.27
N LYS A 324 22.54 -19.89 21.62
CA LYS A 324 21.56 -18.80 21.79
C LYS A 324 21.02 -18.71 23.22
N MET A 325 20.70 -19.85 23.84
CA MET A 325 20.19 -19.84 25.21
C MET A 325 21.23 -19.30 26.19
N ILE A 326 22.52 -19.59 25.98
CA ILE A 326 23.61 -19.04 26.78
C ILE A 326 23.73 -17.52 26.58
N HIS A 327 23.66 -17.03 25.34
CA HIS A 327 23.64 -15.57 25.08
C HIS A 327 22.41 -14.89 25.73
N LEU A 328 21.22 -15.49 25.64
CA LEU A 328 20.02 -14.95 26.28
C LEU A 328 20.11 -14.96 27.81
N GLN A 329 20.78 -15.96 28.40
CA GLN A 329 21.07 -15.98 29.83
C GLN A 329 22.05 -14.86 30.22
N GLN A 330 23.06 -14.58 29.40
CA GLN A 330 24.03 -13.51 29.62
C GLN A 330 23.41 -12.11 29.52
N ASP A 331 22.60 -11.88 28.48
CA ASP A 331 22.09 -10.54 28.15
C ASP A 331 20.79 -10.20 28.89
N LEU A 332 19.93 -11.19 29.14
CA LEU A 332 18.56 -11.00 29.61
C LEU A 332 18.18 -11.82 30.85
N ASP A 333 19.14 -12.52 31.47
CA ASP A 333 18.94 -13.41 32.64
C ASP A 333 17.84 -14.46 32.43
N VAL A 334 17.72 -14.95 31.19
CA VAL A 334 16.68 -15.90 30.78
C VAL A 334 17.08 -17.34 31.09
N VAL A 335 16.46 -17.88 32.14
CA VAL A 335 16.72 -19.24 32.62
C VAL A 335 16.25 -20.30 31.62
N SER A 336 17.18 -21.18 31.25
CA SER A 336 16.93 -22.35 30.40
C SER A 336 17.60 -23.58 31.02
N THR A 337 17.04 -24.77 30.76
CA THR A 337 17.52 -26.00 31.38
C THR A 337 18.02 -27.00 30.35
N LEU A 338 19.13 -27.67 30.66
CA LEU A 338 19.61 -28.83 29.92
C LEU A 338 19.40 -30.09 30.76
N THR A 339 18.89 -31.14 30.14
CA THR A 339 18.57 -32.40 30.81
C THR A 339 19.22 -33.56 30.08
N VAL A 340 19.60 -34.59 30.82
CA VAL A 340 20.08 -35.84 30.26
C VAL A 340 19.31 -36.97 30.91
N VAL A 341 18.62 -37.74 30.07
CA VAL A 341 18.00 -39.00 30.46
C VAL A 341 18.85 -40.13 29.90
N ARG A 342 19.41 -40.97 30.78
CA ARG A 342 20.13 -42.18 30.35
C ARG A 342 19.25 -43.40 30.52
N LEU A 343 19.18 -44.21 29.47
CA LEU A 343 18.43 -45.45 29.41
C LEU A 343 19.43 -46.61 29.46
N ALA A 344 19.34 -47.42 30.52
CA ALA A 344 20.10 -48.65 30.64
C ALA A 344 19.64 -49.70 29.59
N PRO A 345 20.53 -50.62 29.18
CA PRO A 345 20.18 -51.65 28.21
C PRO A 345 19.15 -52.61 28.83
N GLY A 346 18.05 -52.84 28.12
CA GLY A 346 16.95 -53.65 28.61
C GLY A 346 15.97 -54.06 27.51
N PRO A 347 15.03 -54.98 27.80
CA PRO A 347 14.11 -55.53 26.80
C PRO A 347 13.19 -54.47 26.17
N TYR A 348 12.95 -53.36 26.86
CA TYR A 348 12.07 -52.26 26.42
C TYR A 348 12.83 -51.05 25.85
N LEU A 349 14.16 -51.15 25.63
CA LEU A 349 14.99 -49.99 25.24
C LEU A 349 14.46 -49.29 23.97
N ASN A 350 14.12 -50.05 22.93
CA ASN A 350 13.61 -49.49 21.67
C ASN A 350 12.28 -48.76 21.84
N GLU A 351 11.38 -49.29 22.69
CA GLU A 351 10.07 -48.70 22.96
C GLU A 351 10.20 -47.43 23.79
N LEU A 352 11.12 -47.42 24.76
CA LEU A 352 11.47 -46.23 25.53
C LEU A 352 12.09 -45.15 24.64
N CYS A 353 13.02 -45.50 23.74
CA CYS A 353 13.58 -44.55 22.78
C CYS A 353 12.50 -43.90 21.92
N MET A 354 11.60 -44.70 21.34
CA MET A 354 10.47 -44.19 20.55
C MET A 354 9.53 -43.30 21.37
N MET A 355 9.32 -43.62 22.66
CA MET A 355 8.53 -42.79 23.56
C MET A 355 9.19 -41.43 23.79
N PHE A 356 10.49 -41.39 24.09
CA PHE A 356 11.23 -40.14 24.31
C PHE A 356 11.27 -39.26 23.05
N GLU A 357 11.48 -39.85 21.87
CA GLU A 357 11.44 -39.13 20.58
C GLU A 357 10.06 -38.51 20.31
N ARG A 358 8.96 -39.19 20.68
CA ARG A 358 7.59 -38.67 20.52
C ARG A 358 7.18 -37.61 21.52
N GLN A 359 7.86 -37.51 22.67
CA GLN A 359 7.52 -36.54 23.72
C GLN A 359 8.14 -35.16 23.50
N GLN A 360 8.89 -34.95 22.41
CA GLN A 360 9.39 -33.64 22.05
C GLN A 360 8.22 -32.68 21.77
N ARG A 361 8.13 -31.59 22.54
CA ARG A 361 7.05 -30.61 22.44
C ARG A 361 7.58 -29.19 22.37
N GLY A 362 6.90 -28.37 21.57
CA GLY A 362 7.10 -26.93 21.58
C GLY A 362 8.47 -26.51 21.05
N LEU A 363 9.29 -25.92 21.93
CA LEU A 363 10.60 -25.36 21.61
C LEU A 363 11.77 -26.27 22.02
N ASP A 364 11.49 -27.46 22.56
CA ASP A 364 12.52 -28.35 23.07
C ASP A 364 13.36 -28.95 21.92
N HIS A 365 14.68 -28.95 22.09
CA HIS A 365 15.63 -29.57 21.16
C HIS A 365 16.21 -30.83 21.79
N SER A 366 16.02 -31.97 21.14
CA SER A 366 16.52 -33.26 21.59
C SER A 366 17.77 -33.68 20.82
N TRP A 367 18.69 -34.31 21.52
CA TRP A 367 19.89 -34.95 20.99
C TRP A 367 19.98 -36.36 21.56
N ARG A 368 19.76 -37.36 20.70
CA ARG A 368 19.96 -38.76 21.03
C ARG A 368 21.41 -39.15 20.81
N ARG A 369 22.01 -39.79 21.81
CA ARG A 369 23.36 -40.34 21.79
C ARG A 369 23.28 -41.83 22.02
N ASP A 370 23.88 -42.60 21.12
CA ASP A 370 23.97 -44.05 21.23
C ASP A 370 25.42 -44.41 21.58
N LEU A 371 25.66 -44.80 22.83
CA LEU A 371 27.01 -45.11 23.32
C LEU A 371 27.29 -46.62 23.28
N GLY A 372 26.41 -47.41 22.67
CA GLY A 372 26.51 -48.86 22.53
C GLY A 372 26.09 -49.66 23.77
N TRP A 373 26.41 -49.18 24.97
CA TRP A 373 25.99 -49.80 26.25
C TRP A 373 24.84 -49.05 26.94
N ASP A 374 24.64 -47.76 26.67
CA ASP A 374 23.50 -46.95 27.11
C ASP A 374 23.06 -45.98 26.01
N VAL A 375 21.78 -45.58 26.06
CA VAL A 375 21.25 -44.53 25.17
C VAL A 375 20.96 -43.29 26.02
N GLN A 376 21.48 -42.14 25.60
CA GLN A 376 21.28 -40.88 26.29
C GLN A 376 20.43 -39.94 25.45
N PHE A 377 19.41 -39.37 26.06
CA PHE A 377 18.59 -38.31 25.50
C PHE A 377 18.94 -37.00 26.20
N VAL A 378 19.69 -36.16 25.50
CA VAL A 378 19.98 -34.80 25.94
C VAL A 378 18.85 -33.91 25.43
N THR A 379 18.14 -33.21 26.32
CA THR A 379 17.06 -32.30 25.93
C THR A 379 17.36 -30.91 26.45
N LEU A 380 17.45 -29.94 25.53
CA LEU A 380 17.50 -28.52 25.82
C LEU A 380 16.06 -28.00 25.89
N MET A 381 15.72 -27.38 27.00
CA MET A 381 14.41 -26.78 27.28
C MET A 381 14.55 -25.26 27.40
N PRO A 382 14.32 -24.51 26.30
CA PRO A 382 14.37 -23.05 26.31
C PRO A 382 13.39 -22.45 27.33
N PHE A 383 13.77 -21.35 27.97
CA PHE A 383 12.91 -20.54 28.85
C PHE A 383 12.29 -21.32 30.03
N SER A 384 12.92 -22.41 30.44
CA SER A 384 12.41 -23.34 31.44
C SER A 384 13.26 -23.28 32.70
N GLY A 385 12.64 -22.86 33.81
CA GLY A 385 13.23 -22.85 35.14
C GLY A 385 12.97 -24.15 35.95
N PRO A 386 13.38 -24.19 37.23
CA PRO A 386 13.31 -25.40 38.07
C PRO A 386 11.92 -26.03 38.20
N ALA A 387 10.86 -25.22 38.24
CA ALA A 387 9.49 -25.73 38.32
C ALA A 387 9.03 -26.43 37.02
N ALA A 388 9.50 -25.98 35.86
CA ALA A 388 9.20 -26.60 34.58
C ALA A 388 9.82 -28.00 34.47
N MET A 389 10.98 -28.17 35.11
CA MET A 389 11.69 -29.45 35.22
C MET A 389 10.97 -30.49 36.04
N GLU A 390 10.47 -30.12 37.23
CA GLU A 390 9.64 -31.02 38.04
C GLU A 390 8.39 -31.46 37.27
N GLY A 391 7.78 -30.53 36.54
CA GLY A 391 6.67 -30.83 35.63
C GLY A 391 7.05 -31.79 34.50
N TYR A 392 8.23 -31.63 33.90
CA TYR A 392 8.72 -32.54 32.85
C TYR A 392 8.96 -33.95 33.40
N GLN A 393 9.62 -34.07 34.55
CA GLN A 393 9.87 -35.35 35.20
C GLN A 393 8.56 -36.04 35.61
N SER A 394 7.60 -35.30 36.17
CA SER A 394 6.29 -35.84 36.55
C SER A 394 5.52 -36.37 35.34
N ARG A 395 5.53 -35.65 34.21
CA ARG A 395 4.87 -36.09 32.97
C ARG A 395 5.53 -37.34 32.40
N LEU A 396 6.86 -37.40 32.37
CA LEU A 396 7.58 -38.60 31.93
C LEU A 396 7.25 -39.80 32.82
N ASN A 397 7.22 -39.61 34.15
CA ASN A 397 6.86 -40.68 35.08
C ASN A 397 5.42 -41.17 34.84
N GLU A 398 4.48 -40.26 34.59
CA GLU A 398 3.08 -40.61 34.32
C GLU A 398 2.93 -41.41 33.02
N VAL A 399 3.67 -41.06 31.97
CA VAL A 399 3.69 -41.81 30.70
C VAL A 399 4.32 -43.18 30.90
N LEU A 400 5.44 -43.27 31.62
CA LEU A 400 6.10 -44.54 31.95
C LEU A 400 5.16 -45.46 32.76
N GLN A 401 4.45 -44.90 33.73
CA GLN A 401 3.52 -45.66 34.56
C GLN A 401 2.30 -46.14 33.76
N LYS A 402 1.74 -45.30 32.87
CA LYS A 402 0.57 -45.67 32.05
C LYS A 402 0.89 -46.70 30.96
N GLN A 403 2.04 -46.57 30.29
CA GLN A 403 2.38 -47.42 29.13
C GLN A 403 3.15 -48.66 29.52
N PHE A 404 4.05 -48.58 30.51
CA PHE A 404 4.98 -49.66 30.86
C PHE A 404 4.78 -50.17 32.30
N GLN A 405 3.92 -49.54 33.10
CA GLN A 405 3.75 -49.84 34.54
C GLN A 405 5.07 -49.76 35.33
N MET A 406 6.02 -48.95 34.84
CA MET A 406 7.34 -48.76 35.44
C MET A 406 7.49 -47.35 36.02
N ASN A 407 8.46 -47.19 36.91
CA ASN A 407 8.96 -45.90 37.37
C ASN A 407 10.44 -45.73 36.96
N PHE A 408 10.99 -44.52 37.10
CA PHE A 408 12.39 -44.23 36.72
C PHE A 408 13.41 -45.22 37.29
N LYS A 409 13.27 -45.62 38.56
CA LYS A 409 14.21 -46.55 39.23
C LYS A 409 14.06 -47.99 38.72
N SER A 410 12.84 -48.45 38.47
CA SER A 410 12.56 -49.81 37.99
C SER A 410 12.92 -50.00 36.51
N ALA A 411 12.90 -48.92 35.72
CA ALA A 411 13.26 -48.92 34.31
C ALA A 411 14.77 -48.69 34.06
N GLY A 412 15.59 -48.56 35.11
CA GLY A 412 17.03 -48.29 34.97
C GLY A 412 17.32 -46.93 34.32
N ILE A 413 16.44 -45.94 34.54
CA ILE A 413 16.55 -44.61 33.93
C ILE A 413 17.21 -43.66 34.93
N SER A 414 18.36 -43.12 34.57
CA SER A 414 19.00 -42.04 35.33
C SER A 414 18.67 -40.68 34.73
N PHE A 415 18.36 -39.71 35.57
CA PHE A 415 17.99 -38.36 35.15
C PHE A 415 18.94 -37.35 35.80
N LYS A 416 19.63 -36.56 34.97
CA LYS A 416 20.45 -35.42 35.40
C LYS A 416 19.93 -34.15 34.72
N TYR A 417 20.08 -33.02 35.38
CA TYR A 417 19.79 -31.72 34.78
C TYR A 417 20.79 -30.67 35.26
N LEU A 418 20.94 -29.64 34.45
CA LEU A 418 21.80 -28.49 34.70
C LEU A 418 21.04 -27.23 34.23
N MET A 419 21.02 -26.19 35.06
CA MET A 419 20.58 -24.87 34.61
C MET A 419 21.70 -24.27 33.76
N LEU A 420 21.37 -23.75 32.58
CA LEU A 420 22.37 -23.12 31.72
C LEU A 420 22.97 -21.91 32.43
N SER A 421 24.30 -21.85 32.42
CA SER A 421 25.09 -20.74 32.94
C SER A 421 25.75 -19.96 31.81
N CYS A 422 26.44 -18.88 32.16
CA CYS A 422 27.21 -18.07 31.21
C CYS A 422 28.56 -18.71 30.81
N GLU A 423 28.85 -19.95 31.25
CA GLU A 423 30.09 -20.67 30.95
C GLU A 423 30.14 -21.19 29.51
N GLU A 424 31.32 -21.65 29.06
CA GLU A 424 31.51 -22.17 27.72
C GLU A 424 30.60 -23.39 27.44
N PRO A 425 29.88 -23.44 26.29
CA PRO A 425 28.89 -24.48 26.01
C PRO A 425 29.44 -25.92 26.12
N VAL A 426 30.68 -26.11 25.67
CA VAL A 426 31.36 -27.42 25.68
C VAL A 426 31.61 -27.89 27.10
N LEU A 427 31.99 -26.99 28.03
CA LEU A 427 32.24 -27.33 29.42
C LEU A 427 30.95 -27.72 30.14
N GLN A 428 29.85 -27.00 29.89
CA GLN A 428 28.55 -27.31 30.46
C GLN A 428 28.03 -28.68 29.99
N LEU A 429 28.19 -28.98 28.70
CA LEU A 429 27.88 -30.31 28.16
C LEU A 429 28.78 -31.38 28.76
N ALA A 430 30.09 -31.13 28.89
CA ALA A 430 31.01 -32.07 29.50
C ALA A 430 30.58 -32.43 30.93
N ASN A 431 30.31 -31.42 31.76
CA ASN A 431 29.89 -31.61 33.16
C ASN A 431 28.59 -32.43 33.29
N LEU A 432 27.62 -32.19 32.40
CA LEU A 432 26.36 -32.92 32.43
C LEU A 432 26.49 -34.35 31.90
N LEU A 433 27.37 -34.55 30.91
CA LEU A 433 27.57 -35.85 30.26
C LEU A 433 28.54 -36.75 31.04
N THR A 434 29.40 -36.21 31.91
CA THR A 434 30.31 -36.99 32.76
C THR A 434 29.57 -37.85 33.80
N ASP A 435 30.17 -39.00 34.10
CA ASP A 435 29.56 -40.08 34.88
C ASP A 435 29.67 -39.93 36.40
N GLU A 436 30.34 -38.91 36.91
CA GLU A 436 30.50 -38.79 38.37
C GLU A 436 29.23 -38.26 39.07
N PRO A 437 28.87 -38.84 40.23
CA PRO A 437 27.75 -38.41 41.06
C PRO A 437 27.99 -37.08 41.77
#